data_AF-A0A3R6DYR7-F1
#
_entry.id   AF-A0A3R6DYR7-F1
#
_cell.length_a   1.000
_cell.length_b   1.000
_cell.length_c   1.000
_cell.angle_alpha   90.00
_cell.angle_beta   90.00
_cell.angle_gamma   90.00
#
_symmetry.space_group_name_H-M   'P 1'
#
loop_
_entity.id
_entity.type
_entity.pdbx_description
1 polymer ?
#
loop_
_entity_poly.entity_id
_entity_poly.type
_entity_poly.pdbx_seq_one_letter_code
_entity_poly.pdbx_strand_id
1 'polypeptide(L)'
;MSSNTNNFYGNVSNIQLQQGNVNSIQTQTVTAVETLDFDRVSEFVTKIKKYDSLLEDEFGDKAMEVRQKITEIDALVQKKENPSKVKMLLMDLKNLSIGVTGSLIATGIVEGIKLLFI
;
A
#
# COMPACT_ATOMS: atom_id res chain seq x y z
N MET A 1 8.50 -50.12 6.59
CA MET A 1 8.12 -48.74 6.97
C MET A 1 8.25 -47.88 5.73
N SER A 2 7.19 -47.22 5.30
CA SER A 2 7.19 -46.37 4.11
C SER A 2 7.59 -44.95 4.52
N SER A 3 8.67 -44.41 3.95
CA SER A 3 9.09 -43.03 4.15
C SER A 3 8.70 -42.17 2.95
N ASN A 4 8.08 -41.02 3.20
CA ASN A 4 7.80 -40.04 2.16
C ASN A 4 8.93 -39.01 2.13
N THR A 5 9.63 -38.90 1.00
CA THR A 5 10.67 -37.90 0.78
C THR A 5 10.11 -36.81 -0.12
N ASN A 6 9.97 -35.59 0.41
CA ASN A 6 9.63 -34.41 -0.39
C ASN A 6 10.90 -33.60 -0.63
N ASN A 7 11.18 -33.25 -1.88
CA ASN A 7 12.38 -32.49 -2.23
C ASN A 7 12.00 -31.21 -2.99
N PHE A 8 12.52 -30.08 -2.53
CA PHE A 8 12.26 -28.76 -3.11
C PHE A 8 13.60 -28.14 -3.54
N TYR A 9 13.81 -28.02 -4.84
CA TYR A 9 15.09 -27.59 -5.43
C TYR A 9 15.10 -26.12 -5.91
N GLY A 10 14.20 -25.29 -5.37
CA GLY A 10 14.08 -23.87 -5.72
C GLY A 10 13.32 -23.08 -4.66
N ASN A 11 13.08 -21.78 -4.91
CA ASN A 11 12.32 -20.94 -3.98
C ASN A 11 10.87 -21.44 -3.87
N VAL A 12 10.48 -21.86 -2.67
CA VAL A 12 9.12 -22.29 -2.36
C VAL A 12 8.53 -21.39 -1.29
N SER A 13 7.27 -21.01 -1.46
CA SER A 13 6.52 -20.20 -0.50
C SER A 13 5.13 -20.80 -0.34
N ASN A 14 4.51 -20.61 0.82
CA ASN A 14 3.16 -21.09 1.11
C ASN A 14 3.01 -22.63 0.98
N ILE A 15 4.01 -23.42 1.37
CA ILE A 15 3.90 -24.89 1.38
C ILE A 15 3.37 -25.38 2.74
N GLN A 16 2.37 -26.26 2.70
CA GLN A 16 1.90 -27.00 3.87
C GLN A 16 1.91 -28.50 3.57
N LEU A 17 2.63 -29.27 4.38
CA LEU A 17 2.72 -30.73 4.28
C LEU A 17 2.13 -31.36 5.54
N GLN A 18 1.11 -32.21 5.39
CA GLN A 18 0.52 -32.97 6.49
C GLN A 18 0.57 -34.48 6.18
N GLN A 19 0.84 -35.29 7.20
CA GLN A 19 0.86 -36.75 7.11
C GLN A 19 0.00 -37.33 8.24
N GLY A 20 -0.76 -38.38 7.95
CA GLY A 20 -1.48 -39.18 8.95
C GLY A 20 -2.77 -38.58 9.53
N ASN A 21 -3.47 -37.70 8.81
CA ASN A 21 -4.67 -37.04 9.31
C ASN A 21 -5.97 -37.70 8.78
N VAL A 22 -6.95 -37.96 9.64
CA VAL A 22 -8.31 -38.45 9.28
C VAL A 22 -9.32 -37.43 9.81
N ASN A 23 -10.19 -36.92 8.94
CA ASN A 23 -11.21 -35.89 9.25
C ASN A 23 -10.67 -34.53 9.74
N SER A 24 -9.69 -33.92 9.06
CA SER A 24 -9.30 -32.54 9.34
C SER A 24 -9.67 -31.57 8.24
N ILE A 25 -10.00 -30.34 8.66
CA ILE A 25 -10.12 -29.16 7.81
C ILE A 25 -8.84 -28.35 7.97
N GLN A 26 -8.18 -28.06 6.86
CA GLN A 26 -6.93 -27.32 6.81
C GLN A 26 -7.19 -25.94 6.21
N THR A 27 -6.91 -24.89 6.97
CA THR A 27 -7.00 -23.49 6.51
C THR A 27 -5.60 -22.88 6.46
N GLN A 28 -5.16 -22.50 5.26
CA GLN A 28 -3.92 -21.76 5.06
C GLN A 28 -4.25 -20.29 4.81
N THR A 29 -3.96 -19.42 5.77
CA THR A 29 -4.02 -17.98 5.54
C THR A 29 -2.74 -17.55 4.84
N VAL A 30 -2.77 -17.52 3.52
CA VAL A 30 -1.77 -16.79 2.75
C VAL A 30 -2.12 -15.32 2.92
N THR A 31 -1.40 -14.61 3.80
CA THR A 31 -1.37 -13.15 3.72
C THR A 31 -0.75 -12.86 2.37
N ALA A 32 -1.57 -12.52 1.38
CA ALA A 32 -1.08 -12.02 0.12
C ALA A 32 -0.03 -10.96 0.48
N VAL A 33 1.15 -11.06 -0.14
CA VAL A 33 2.03 -9.90 -0.27
C VAL A 33 1.07 -8.76 -0.61
N GLU A 34 0.95 -7.74 0.24
CA GLU A 34 0.13 -6.58 -0.08
C GLU A 34 0.71 -6.03 -1.38
N THR A 35 0.17 -6.49 -2.51
CA THR A 35 0.55 -6.06 -3.82
C THR A 35 -0.04 -4.68 -3.89
N LEU A 36 0.77 -3.70 -3.47
CA LEU A 36 0.46 -2.31 -3.64
C LEU A 36 0.10 -2.13 -5.12
N ASP A 37 -1.14 -1.81 -5.37
CA ASP A 37 -1.66 -1.61 -6.71
C ASP A 37 -1.14 -0.27 -7.22
N PHE A 38 0.01 -0.32 -7.90
CA PHE A 38 0.70 0.86 -8.43
C PHE A 38 -0.19 1.68 -9.37
N ASP A 39 -1.08 1.03 -10.13
CA ASP A 39 -2.02 1.70 -11.02
C ASP A 39 -3.05 2.51 -10.22
N ARG A 40 -3.62 1.92 -9.16
CA ARG A 40 -4.51 2.67 -8.25
C ARG A 40 -3.81 3.82 -7.53
N VAL A 41 -2.56 3.62 -7.10
CA VAL A 41 -1.77 4.71 -6.48
C VAL A 41 -1.51 5.82 -7.50
N SER A 42 -1.20 5.48 -8.76
CA SER A 42 -0.99 6.47 -9.82
C SER A 42 -2.26 7.28 -10.14
N GLU A 43 -3.42 6.62 -10.21
CA GLU A 43 -4.71 7.30 -10.35
C GLU A 43 -4.99 8.24 -9.18
N PHE A 44 -4.71 7.79 -7.95
CA PHE A 44 -4.89 8.58 -6.74
C PHE A 44 -4.01 9.83 -6.75
N VAL A 45 -2.71 9.67 -7.05
CA VAL A 45 -1.76 10.78 -7.20
C VAL A 45 -2.21 11.76 -8.27
N THR A 46 -2.69 11.27 -9.41
CA THR A 46 -3.20 12.10 -10.51
C THR A 46 -4.45 12.88 -10.08
N LYS A 47 -5.36 12.26 -9.32
CA LYS A 47 -6.51 12.94 -8.74
C LYS A 47 -6.09 14.04 -7.77
N ILE A 48 -5.13 13.79 -6.87
CA ILE A 48 -4.65 14.83 -5.95
C ILE A 48 -4.01 15.99 -6.72
N LYS A 49 -3.19 15.70 -7.75
CA LYS A 49 -2.59 16.73 -8.60
C LYS A 49 -3.62 17.63 -9.31
N LYS A 50 -4.85 17.16 -9.55
CA LYS A 50 -5.93 18.02 -10.08
C LYS A 50 -6.45 19.02 -9.06
N TYR A 51 -6.36 18.69 -7.78
CA TYR A 51 -6.75 19.56 -6.67
C TYR A 51 -5.56 20.33 -6.09
N ASP A 52 -4.45 20.37 -6.80
CA ASP A 52 -3.20 20.99 -6.37
C ASP A 52 -3.34 22.50 -6.10
N SER A 53 -4.22 23.18 -6.84
CA SER A 53 -4.58 24.58 -6.59
C SER A 53 -5.32 24.80 -5.27
N LEU A 54 -5.98 23.77 -4.72
CA LEU A 54 -6.65 23.83 -3.42
C LEU A 54 -5.72 23.38 -2.28
N LEU A 55 -4.61 22.72 -2.58
CA LEU A 55 -3.65 22.33 -1.55
C LEU A 55 -3.03 23.54 -0.87
N GLU A 56 -2.72 24.61 -1.61
CA GLU A 56 -2.18 25.84 -1.01
C GLU A 56 -3.17 26.53 -0.08
N ASP A 57 -4.46 26.56 -0.45
CA ASP A 57 -5.52 27.17 0.35
C ASP A 57 -5.83 26.35 1.62
N GLU A 58 -5.80 25.02 1.50
CA GLU A 58 -6.21 24.11 2.57
C GLU A 58 -5.07 23.70 3.50
N PHE A 59 -3.85 23.49 2.98
CA PHE A 59 -2.68 23.06 3.74
C PHE A 59 -1.74 24.22 4.13
N GLY A 60 -1.89 25.40 3.52
CA GLY A 60 -1.06 26.57 3.79
C GLY A 60 0.43 26.24 3.70
N ASP A 61 1.17 26.45 4.80
CA ASP A 61 2.61 26.18 4.89
C ASP A 61 2.99 24.70 4.64
N LYS A 62 2.06 23.76 4.88
CA LYS A 62 2.28 22.31 4.65
C LYS A 62 2.06 21.89 3.20
N ALA A 63 1.49 22.77 2.35
CA ALA A 63 1.18 22.44 0.96
C ALA A 63 2.45 22.06 0.17
N MET A 64 3.57 22.74 0.42
CA MET A 64 4.85 22.43 -0.22
C MET A 64 5.36 21.03 0.16
N GLU A 65 5.25 20.65 1.44
CA GLU A 65 5.67 19.33 1.93
C GLU A 65 4.79 18.22 1.33
N VAL A 66 3.48 18.45 1.24
CA VAL A 66 2.54 17.54 0.59
C VAL A 66 2.85 17.36 -0.89
N ARG A 67 3.10 18.45 -1.63
CA ARG A 67 3.51 18.40 -3.04
C ARG A 67 4.79 17.61 -3.25
N GLN A 68 5.78 17.79 -2.37
CA GLN A 68 7.04 17.04 -2.44
C GLN A 68 6.79 15.54 -2.24
N LYS A 69 6.02 15.15 -1.22
CA LYS A 69 5.68 13.74 -0.98
C LYS A 69 4.90 13.12 -2.14
N ILE A 70 3.92 13.84 -2.71
CA ILE A 70 3.16 13.38 -3.87
C ILE A 70 4.08 13.15 -5.07
N THR A 71 5.03 14.05 -5.31
CA THR A 71 6.01 13.92 -6.41
C THR A 71 6.95 12.73 -6.18
N GLU A 72 7.38 12.49 -4.94
CA GLU A 72 8.21 11.33 -4.61
C GLU A 72 7.44 10.01 -4.78
N ILE A 73 6.18 9.96 -4.35
CA ILE A 73 5.28 8.82 -4.58
C ILE A 73 5.12 8.57 -6.07
N ASP A 74 4.84 9.60 -6.87
CA ASP A 74 4.68 9.50 -8.33
C ASP A 74 5.93 8.89 -8.98
N ALA A 75 7.13 9.37 -8.61
CA ALA A 75 8.39 8.86 -9.14
C ALA A 75 8.62 7.38 -8.78
N LEU A 76 8.29 6.97 -7.55
CA LEU A 76 8.43 5.57 -7.11
C LEU A 76 7.41 4.65 -7.79
N VAL A 77 6.19 5.14 -7.99
CA VAL A 77 5.13 4.40 -8.69
C VAL A 77 5.46 4.23 -10.17
N GLN A 78 5.99 5.26 -10.84
CA GLN A 78 6.45 5.18 -12.22
C GLN A 78 7.60 4.18 -12.40
N LYS A 79 8.53 4.14 -11.43
CA LYS A 79 9.62 3.16 -11.41
C LYS A 79 9.14 1.75 -11.03
N LYS A 80 7.94 1.60 -10.48
CA LYS A 80 7.40 0.35 -9.91
C LYS A 80 8.39 -0.31 -8.94
N GLU A 81 9.16 0.51 -8.22
CA GLU A 81 10.21 0.06 -7.31
C GLU A 81 9.78 0.30 -5.86
N ASN A 82 10.07 -0.68 -4.99
CA ASN A 82 9.93 -0.60 -3.54
C ASN A 82 8.52 -0.26 -3.04
N PRO A 83 7.56 -1.21 -3.11
CA PRO A 83 6.19 -1.02 -2.60
C PRO A 83 6.15 -0.58 -1.12
N SER A 84 7.09 -1.07 -0.30
CA SER A 84 7.22 -0.66 1.10
C SER A 84 7.52 0.83 1.27
N LYS A 85 8.36 1.41 0.38
CA LYS A 85 8.71 2.84 0.44
C LYS A 85 7.52 3.71 0.02
N VAL A 86 6.79 3.28 -1.01
CA VAL A 86 5.54 3.96 -1.42
C VAL A 86 4.52 3.92 -0.29
N LYS A 87 4.35 2.76 0.37
CA LYS A 87 3.45 2.62 1.52
C LYS A 87 3.82 3.55 2.68
N MET A 88 5.12 3.66 2.98
CA MET A 88 5.61 4.59 4.01
C MET A 88 5.30 6.04 3.67
N LEU A 89 5.53 6.47 2.43
CA LEU A 89 5.22 7.84 2.00
C LEU A 89 3.72 8.14 1.99
N LEU A 90 2.88 7.16 1.62
CA LEU A 90 1.42 7.27 1.71
C LEU A 90 0.97 7.40 3.18
N MET A 91 1.55 6.63 4.10
CA MET A 91 1.27 6.77 5.54
C MET A 91 1.67 8.16 6.07
N ASP A 92 2.82 8.67 5.67
CA ASP A 92 3.26 10.03 6.02
C ASP A 92 2.30 11.09 5.48
N LEU A 93 1.91 10.98 4.20
CA LEU A 93 0.96 11.89 3.57
C LEU A 93 -0.40 11.88 4.30
N LYS A 94 -0.86 10.69 4.70
CA LYS A 94 -2.05 10.53 5.55
C LYS A 94 -1.87 11.24 6.89
N ASN A 95 -0.74 11.06 7.57
CA ASN A 95 -0.49 11.71 8.87
C ASN A 95 -0.44 13.23 8.77
N LEU A 96 0.19 13.77 7.73
CA LEU A 96 0.17 15.21 7.44
C LEU A 96 -1.26 15.72 7.24
N SER A 97 -2.07 14.96 6.48
CA SER A 97 -3.47 15.29 6.19
C SER A 97 -4.37 15.20 7.43
N ILE A 98 -4.13 14.24 8.34
CA ILE A 98 -4.84 14.19 9.64
C ILE A 98 -4.55 15.45 10.47
N GLY A 99 -3.35 16.00 10.36
CA GLY A 99 -2.95 17.24 11.03
C GLY A 99 -3.52 18.52 10.42
N VAL A 100 -4.37 18.42 9.39
CA VAL A 100 -5.07 19.55 8.75
C VAL A 100 -6.58 19.35 8.95
N THR A 101 -7.03 19.71 10.15
CA THR A 101 -8.44 19.60 10.55
C THR A 101 -9.28 20.64 9.82
N GLY A 102 -10.41 20.21 9.25
CA GLY A 102 -11.37 21.09 8.57
C GLY A 102 -11.19 21.17 7.04
N SER A 103 -10.12 20.60 6.51
CA SER A 103 -9.90 20.54 5.06
C SER A 103 -10.65 19.36 4.44
N LEU A 104 -11.46 19.66 3.41
CA LEU A 104 -12.16 18.64 2.63
C LEU A 104 -11.15 17.81 1.81
N ILE A 105 -10.12 18.47 1.29
CA ILE A 105 -9.06 17.83 0.50
C ILE A 105 -8.22 16.90 1.37
N ALA A 106 -7.81 17.34 2.57
CA ALA A 106 -7.07 16.51 3.50
C ALA A 106 -7.86 15.26 3.91
N THR A 107 -9.16 15.42 4.17
CA THR A 107 -10.07 14.29 4.44
C THR A 107 -10.13 13.33 3.25
N GLY A 108 -10.26 13.86 2.03
CA GLY A 108 -10.26 13.07 0.79
C GLY A 108 -8.95 12.29 0.57
N ILE A 109 -7.81 12.89 0.92
CA ILE A 109 -6.50 12.22 0.86
C ILE A 109 -6.44 11.07 1.87
N VAL A 110 -6.84 11.31 3.13
CA VAL A 110 -6.84 10.27 4.18
C VAL A 110 -7.73 9.09 3.80
N GLU A 111 -8.96 9.37 3.35
CA GLU A 111 -9.91 8.33 2.93
C GLU A 111 -9.44 7.61 1.65
N GLY A 112 -8.92 8.34 0.67
CA GLY A 112 -8.35 7.73 -0.53
C GLY A 112 -7.17 6.81 -0.23
N ILE A 113 -6.31 7.17 0.72
CA ILE A 113 -5.21 6.31 1.17
C ILE A 113 -5.74 5.06 1.89
N LYS A 114 -6.79 5.18 2.72
CA LYS A 114 -7.41 4.00 3.35
C LYS A 114 -7.96 3.02 2.29
N LEU A 115 -8.59 3.54 1.24
CA LEU A 115 -9.12 2.73 0.13
C LEU A 115 -8.02 2.03 -0.69
N LEU A 116 -6.79 2.54 -0.69
CA LEU A 116 -5.65 1.90 -1.34
C LEU A 116 -5.11 0.68 -0.56
N PHE A 117 -5.44 0.56 0.72
CA PHE A 117 -4.98 -0.51 1.61
C PHE A 117 -6.10 -1.45 2.09
N ILE A 118 -7.30 -1.32 1.52
CA ILE A 118 -8.47 -2.21 1.72
C ILE A 118 -8.51 -3.24 0.59
#